data_AF-A0A2D4YD62-F1
#
_entry.id   AF-A0A2D4YD62-F1
#
_cell.length_a   1.000
_cell.length_b   1.000
_cell.length_c   1.000
_cell.angle_alpha   90.00
_cell.angle_beta   90.00
_cell.angle_gamma   90.00
#
_symmetry.space_group_name_H-M   'P 1'
#
loop_
_entity.id
_entity.type
_entity.pdbx_description
1 polymer ?
#
loop_
_entity_poly.entity_id
_entity_poly.type
_entity_poly.pdbx_seq_one_letter_code
_entity_poly.pdbx_strand_id
1 'polypeptide(L)'
;MSYQALVRNADGDLIQEASVGIRISILQGSETGTEVYSETHTVNSNENGLVTLSIGSGSTSDDFSTIDWGNGSYYIKSETDPTGGTNYTISGTSQLLSVPYALYAKSSGDSGNTNNPGESTQSGNFGAYSLNSCYAWDAETNTWYSRSFSGSGQAIVESEGNIGAASLNSAYAWNDSNNTWYSQSFSGSYLDIKAKHGNIGAISQNSAYAWNKDNNTWYSQSLSGSGIAIIVTSNGNIGAISQNSAYAWNKDTNTWYSQSLSGSGISITESNGNIAVVSQNSAYAWNKDTNTWYSQSLSGSGLGIIGTTNNQ
;
A
#
# COMPACT_ATOMS: atom_id res chain seq x y z
N MET A 1 11.94 -13.69 -4.46
CA MET A 1 12.49 -13.67 -3.07
C MET A 1 13.95 -14.07 -3.13
N SER A 2 14.88 -13.41 -2.45
CA SER A 2 16.30 -13.81 -2.52
C SER A 2 16.57 -15.11 -1.75
N TYR A 3 17.29 -16.05 -2.36
CA TYR A 3 17.74 -17.30 -1.77
C TYR A 3 19.25 -17.42 -1.89
N GLN A 4 19.90 -17.80 -0.81
CA GLN A 4 21.34 -18.04 -0.76
C GLN A 4 21.61 -19.37 -0.07
N ALA A 5 22.52 -20.16 -0.62
CA ALA A 5 22.92 -21.43 -0.05
C ALA A 5 24.41 -21.65 -0.20
N LEU A 6 24.99 -22.34 0.78
CA LEU A 6 26.36 -22.83 0.74
C LEU A 6 26.35 -24.29 0.30
N VAL A 7 27.00 -24.60 -0.82
CA VAL A 7 26.97 -25.94 -1.42
C VAL A 7 28.23 -26.71 -1.03
N ARG A 8 28.03 -27.92 -0.47
CA ARG A 8 29.10 -28.82 -0.05
C ARG A 8 28.97 -30.19 -0.69
N ASN A 9 30.08 -30.88 -0.90
CA ASN A 9 30.10 -32.28 -1.33
C ASN A 9 29.90 -33.24 -0.13
N ALA A 10 29.91 -34.55 -0.39
CA ALA A 10 29.72 -35.58 0.63
C ALA A 10 30.83 -35.61 1.72
N ASP A 11 32.03 -35.14 1.37
CA ASP A 11 33.18 -35.03 2.28
C ASP A 11 33.16 -33.75 3.12
N GLY A 12 32.19 -32.84 2.85
CA GLY A 12 32.01 -31.57 3.55
C GLY A 12 32.77 -30.39 2.92
N ASP A 13 33.51 -30.62 1.83
CA ASP A 13 34.25 -29.59 1.10
C ASP A 13 33.29 -28.69 0.29
N LEU A 14 33.68 -27.43 0.13
CA LEU A 14 32.92 -26.46 -0.66
C LEU A 14 33.00 -26.80 -2.15
N ILE A 15 31.86 -26.75 -2.83
CA ILE A 15 31.80 -26.86 -4.29
C ILE A 15 31.93 -25.44 -4.83
N GLN A 16 33.10 -25.10 -5.37
CA GLN A 16 33.48 -23.74 -5.78
C GLN A 16 33.53 -23.63 -7.30
N GLU A 17 33.15 -22.46 -7.84
CA GLU A 17 33.23 -22.13 -9.28
C GLU A 17 32.66 -23.23 -10.19
N ALA A 18 31.59 -23.89 -9.73
CA ALA A 18 30.99 -25.03 -10.39
C ALA A 18 29.50 -24.84 -10.60
N SER A 19 28.97 -25.45 -11.65
CA SER A 19 27.54 -25.42 -11.96
C SER A 19 26.77 -26.32 -11.01
N VAL A 20 25.68 -25.80 -10.46
CA VAL A 20 24.80 -26.46 -9.48
C VAL A 20 23.36 -26.35 -9.97
N GLY A 21 22.66 -27.48 -9.98
CA GLY A 21 21.25 -27.56 -10.31
C GLY A 21 20.42 -27.39 -9.04
N ILE A 22 19.44 -26.51 -9.04
CA ILE A 22 18.58 -26.24 -7.87
C ILE A 22 17.12 -26.25 -8.31
N ARG A 23 16.29 -27.04 -7.62
CA ARG A 23 14.83 -26.93 -7.69
C ARG A 23 14.32 -26.26 -6.42
N ILE A 24 13.43 -25.30 -6.59
CA ILE A 24 12.72 -24.63 -5.51
C ILE A 24 11.24 -24.93 -5.66
N SER A 25 10.63 -25.47 -4.61
CA SER A 25 9.20 -25.70 -4.54
C SER A 25 8.57 -24.92 -3.38
N ILE A 26 7.33 -24.46 -3.56
CA ILE A 26 6.52 -23.90 -2.48
C ILE A 26 5.47 -24.93 -2.09
N LEU A 27 5.47 -25.30 -0.80
CA LEU A 27 4.52 -26.25 -0.22
C LEU A 27 3.53 -25.51 0.67
N GLN A 28 2.24 -25.86 0.56
CA GLN A 28 1.17 -25.28 1.37
C GLN A 28 0.80 -26.18 2.55
N GLY A 29 0.59 -25.57 3.72
CA GLY A 29 0.04 -26.20 4.92
C GLY A 29 1.08 -26.86 5.83
N SER A 30 2.06 -27.58 5.28
CA SER A 30 3.12 -28.25 6.06
C SER A 30 4.41 -28.46 5.25
N GLU A 31 5.49 -28.89 5.90
CA GLU A 31 6.78 -29.23 5.28
C GLU A 31 6.69 -30.38 4.25
N THR A 32 5.60 -31.15 4.28
CA THR A 32 5.29 -32.23 3.32
C THR A 32 3.94 -32.00 2.64
N GLY A 33 3.49 -30.74 2.61
CA GLY A 33 2.20 -30.34 2.06
C GLY A 33 2.14 -30.39 0.54
N THR A 34 1.01 -29.91 -0.01
CA THR A 34 0.81 -29.84 -1.46
C THR A 34 1.78 -28.85 -2.07
N GLU A 35 2.51 -29.28 -3.11
CA GLU A 35 3.30 -28.39 -3.94
C GLU A 35 2.37 -27.52 -4.79
N VAL A 36 2.46 -26.20 -4.59
CA VAL A 36 1.64 -25.20 -5.31
C VAL A 36 2.43 -24.45 -6.36
N TYR A 37 3.76 -24.60 -6.36
CA TYR A 37 4.67 -24.00 -7.33
C TYR A 37 6.01 -24.72 -7.29
N SER A 38 6.62 -24.96 -8.46
CA SER A 38 7.98 -25.48 -8.58
C SER A 38 8.74 -24.79 -9.72
N GLU A 39 9.98 -24.38 -9.47
CA GLU A 39 10.88 -23.83 -10.48
C GLU A 39 12.29 -24.44 -10.39
N THR A 40 13.02 -24.38 -11.49
CA THR A 40 14.38 -24.90 -11.60
C THR A 40 15.37 -23.81 -11.98
N HIS A 41 16.59 -23.94 -11.48
CA HIS A 41 17.71 -23.03 -11.69
C HIS A 41 18.98 -23.82 -11.96
N THR A 42 19.84 -23.27 -12.82
CA THR A 42 21.22 -23.71 -13.01
C THR A 42 22.12 -22.52 -12.73
N VAL A 43 22.85 -22.56 -11.63
CA VAL A 43 23.66 -21.43 -11.14
C VAL A 43 25.10 -21.88 -10.88
N ASN A 44 26.05 -20.95 -10.97
CA ASN A 44 27.43 -21.23 -10.59
C ASN A 44 27.65 -20.81 -9.13
N SER A 45 28.29 -21.66 -8.34
CA SER A 45 28.81 -21.27 -7.02
C SER A 45 30.03 -20.37 -7.18
N ASN A 46 30.27 -19.48 -6.21
CA ASN A 46 31.50 -18.68 -6.18
C ASN A 46 32.66 -19.40 -5.48
N GLU A 47 33.81 -18.74 -5.36
CA GLU A 47 35.00 -19.21 -4.62
C GLU A 47 34.73 -19.65 -3.17
N ASN A 48 33.65 -19.18 -2.55
CA ASN A 48 33.24 -19.59 -1.20
C ASN A 48 32.18 -20.69 -1.21
N GLY A 49 31.86 -21.28 -2.36
CA GLY A 49 30.79 -22.27 -2.53
C GLY A 49 29.39 -21.71 -2.34
N LEU A 50 29.22 -20.39 -2.40
CA LEU A 50 27.93 -19.71 -2.25
C LEU A 50 27.23 -19.61 -3.60
N VAL A 51 25.95 -19.99 -3.62
CA VAL A 51 25.03 -19.71 -4.72
C VAL A 51 24.02 -18.65 -4.29
N THR A 52 23.63 -17.77 -5.22
CA THR A 52 22.59 -16.76 -5.01
C THR A 52 21.61 -16.81 -6.16
N LEU A 53 20.31 -16.87 -5.85
CA LEU A 53 19.22 -16.84 -6.84
C LEU A 53 18.03 -16.06 -6.33
N SER A 54 17.11 -15.70 -7.23
CA SER A 54 15.81 -15.14 -6.87
C SER A 54 14.73 -16.18 -7.13
N ILE A 55 13.98 -16.52 -6.09
CA ILE A 55 12.80 -17.37 -6.17
C ILE A 55 11.71 -16.63 -6.94
N GLY A 56 11.11 -17.29 -7.93
CA GLY A 56 10.09 -16.77 -8.84
C GLY A 56 10.65 -16.28 -10.19
N SER A 57 11.92 -16.52 -10.47
CA SER A 57 12.57 -16.19 -11.75
C SER A 57 13.26 -17.39 -12.42
N GLY A 58 13.01 -18.60 -11.94
CA GLY A 58 13.53 -19.84 -12.50
C GLY A 58 12.74 -20.32 -13.71
N SER A 59 13.16 -21.44 -14.28
CA SER A 59 12.40 -22.13 -15.33
C SER A 59 11.28 -22.95 -14.69
N THR A 60 10.04 -22.66 -15.07
CA THR A 60 8.83 -23.30 -14.55
C THR A 60 7.72 -23.30 -15.60
N SER A 61 6.76 -24.21 -15.45
CA SER A 61 5.45 -24.16 -16.13
C SER A 61 4.36 -23.47 -15.31
N ASP A 62 4.64 -23.17 -14.03
CA ASP A 62 3.67 -22.66 -13.07
C ASP A 62 3.66 -21.12 -13.07
N ASP A 63 2.53 -20.53 -12.69
CA ASP A 63 2.41 -19.08 -12.52
C ASP A 63 2.53 -18.69 -11.05
N PHE A 64 3.68 -18.10 -10.70
CA PHE A 64 3.98 -17.65 -9.33
C PHE A 64 2.96 -16.65 -8.78
N SER A 65 2.31 -15.86 -9.65
CA SER A 65 1.34 -14.84 -9.24
C SER A 65 0.00 -15.42 -8.78
N THR A 66 -0.27 -16.70 -9.08
CA THR A 66 -1.53 -17.38 -8.74
C THR A 66 -1.54 -18.00 -7.34
N ILE A 67 -0.40 -18.01 -6.64
CA ILE A 67 -0.29 -18.55 -5.29
C ILE A 67 -1.09 -17.66 -4.32
N ASP A 68 -2.09 -18.24 -3.66
CA ASP A 68 -2.92 -17.54 -2.66
C ASP A 68 -2.20 -17.41 -1.31
N TRP A 69 -1.26 -16.47 -1.22
CA TRP A 69 -0.46 -16.22 0.00
C TRP A 69 -1.29 -15.90 1.26
N GLY A 70 -2.59 -15.63 1.14
CA GLY A 70 -3.48 -15.34 2.27
C GLY A 70 -3.96 -16.59 3.03
N ASN A 71 -3.80 -17.78 2.44
CA ASN A 71 -4.48 -18.99 2.89
C ASN A 71 -3.52 -20.05 3.47
N GLY A 72 -3.07 -19.80 4.70
CA GLY A 72 -2.32 -20.78 5.50
C GLY A 72 -0.81 -20.54 5.55
N SER A 73 -0.09 -21.53 6.08
CA SER A 73 1.38 -21.50 6.16
C SER A 73 2.00 -22.01 4.86
N TYR A 74 3.11 -21.39 4.46
CA TYR A 74 3.88 -21.80 3.29
C TYR A 74 5.28 -22.23 3.69
N TYR A 75 5.87 -23.12 2.91
CA TYR A 75 7.21 -23.65 3.12
C TYR A 75 7.97 -23.63 1.80
N ILE A 76 9.25 -23.27 1.84
CA ILE A 76 10.18 -23.44 0.73
C ILE A 76 10.88 -24.77 0.89
N LYS A 77 10.73 -25.64 -0.11
CA LYS A 77 11.56 -26.83 -0.27
C LYS A 77 12.63 -26.53 -1.31
N SER A 78 13.89 -26.66 -0.93
CA SER A 78 15.02 -26.60 -1.85
C SER A 78 15.58 -27.99 -2.08
N GLU A 79 15.94 -28.26 -3.33
CA GLU A 79 16.49 -29.53 -3.80
C GLU A 79 17.70 -29.20 -4.67
N THR A 80 18.84 -29.85 -4.44
CA THR A 80 20.12 -29.48 -5.05
C THR A 80 20.84 -30.70 -5.64
N ASP A 81 21.29 -30.54 -6.88
CA ASP A 81 22.22 -31.41 -7.59
C ASP A 81 23.57 -30.68 -7.68
N PRO A 82 24.57 -31.10 -6.88
CA PRO A 82 25.86 -30.44 -6.85
C PRO A 82 26.68 -30.58 -8.14
N THR A 83 26.24 -31.43 -9.08
CA THR A 83 26.90 -31.65 -10.38
C THR A 83 26.27 -30.85 -11.52
N GLY A 84 25.27 -30.01 -11.23
CA GLY A 84 24.60 -29.18 -12.23
C GLY A 84 23.46 -29.87 -12.97
N GLY A 85 23.16 -31.13 -12.64
CA GLY A 85 22.11 -31.92 -13.26
C GLY A 85 20.73 -31.75 -12.61
N THR A 86 19.87 -32.74 -12.82
CA THR A 86 18.50 -32.82 -12.27
C THR A 86 18.33 -33.95 -11.27
N ASN A 87 19.43 -34.60 -10.86
CA ASN A 87 19.44 -35.65 -9.84
C ASN A 87 19.63 -35.02 -8.46
N TYR A 88 18.57 -34.38 -7.97
CA TYR A 88 18.60 -33.68 -6.69
C TYR A 88 18.77 -34.67 -5.53
N THR A 89 19.92 -34.61 -4.86
CA THR A 89 20.28 -35.52 -3.76
C THR A 89 20.27 -34.85 -2.39
N ILE A 90 20.35 -33.52 -2.36
CA ILE A 90 20.29 -32.71 -1.14
C ILE A 90 18.94 -32.01 -1.12
N SER A 91 18.18 -32.14 -0.03
CA SER A 91 16.92 -31.44 0.14
C SER A 91 16.78 -30.80 1.52
N GLY A 92 16.20 -29.61 1.59
CA GLY A 92 15.81 -28.97 2.84
C GLY A 92 14.47 -28.28 2.70
N THR A 93 13.68 -28.26 3.77
CA THR A 93 12.41 -27.53 3.82
C THR A 93 12.47 -26.52 4.95
N SER A 94 12.00 -25.29 4.71
CA SER A 94 11.91 -24.24 5.72
C SER A 94 10.60 -23.49 5.60
N GLN A 95 10.04 -23.07 6.73
CA GLN A 95 8.80 -22.29 6.72
C GLN A 95 9.06 -20.87 6.21
N LEU A 96 8.21 -20.38 5.32
CA LEU A 96 8.13 -18.97 4.97
C LEU A 96 7.48 -18.20 6.11
N LEU A 97 8.29 -17.57 6.93
CA LEU A 97 7.83 -16.64 7.96
C LEU A 97 7.54 -15.28 7.32
N SER A 98 6.35 -14.72 7.59
CA SER A 98 5.99 -13.40 7.10
C SER A 98 6.99 -12.36 7.61
N VAL A 99 7.61 -11.63 6.70
CA VAL A 99 8.41 -10.45 7.05
C VAL A 99 7.45 -9.40 7.63
N PRO A 100 7.82 -8.60 8.65
CA PRO A 100 6.93 -7.61 9.27
C PRO A 100 6.22 -6.68 8.27
N TYR A 101 6.83 -6.40 7.12
CA TYR A 101 6.25 -5.61 6.03
C TYR A 101 5.03 -6.28 5.35
N ALA A 102 5.01 -7.61 5.23
CA ALA A 102 3.88 -8.36 4.65
C ALA A 102 2.67 -8.42 5.60
N LEU A 103 2.92 -8.50 6.92
CA LEU A 103 1.89 -8.35 7.95
C LEU A 103 1.30 -6.93 7.94
N TYR A 104 2.16 -5.91 7.81
CA TYR A 104 1.71 -4.53 7.69
C TYR A 104 0.93 -4.28 6.40
N ALA A 105 1.29 -4.92 5.28
CA ALA A 105 0.53 -4.86 4.02
C ALA A 105 -0.87 -5.49 4.14
N LYS A 106 -1.05 -6.56 4.92
CA LYS A 106 -2.37 -7.15 5.21
C LYS A 106 -3.21 -6.25 6.13
N SER A 107 -2.59 -5.62 7.14
CA SER A 107 -3.28 -4.67 8.03
C SER A 107 -3.53 -3.30 7.40
N SER A 108 -2.83 -2.94 6.31
CA SER A 108 -3.09 -1.71 5.54
C SER A 108 -3.99 -1.95 4.32
N GLY A 109 -4.24 -3.21 3.95
CA GLY A 109 -5.33 -3.62 3.06
C GLY A 109 -6.69 -3.76 3.76
N ASP A 110 -6.72 -3.80 5.09
CA ASP A 110 -7.94 -3.80 5.88
C ASP A 110 -8.45 -2.36 6.07
N SER A 111 -8.82 -1.75 4.95
CA SER A 111 -9.59 -0.51 4.94
C SER A 111 -11.02 -0.83 5.33
N GLY A 112 -11.27 -0.90 6.64
CA GLY A 112 -12.58 -0.69 7.25
C GLY A 112 -13.72 -1.56 6.72
N ASN A 113 -13.83 -2.79 7.21
CA ASN A 113 -15.16 -3.35 7.43
C ASN A 113 -15.55 -3.22 8.92
N THR A 114 -15.99 -2.04 9.32
CA THR A 114 -16.88 -1.93 10.48
C THR A 114 -18.29 -2.24 10.01
N ASN A 115 -18.66 -3.53 10.04
CA ASN A 115 -20.05 -3.95 9.96
C ASN A 115 -20.80 -3.35 11.15
N ASN A 116 -21.37 -2.16 10.98
CA ASN A 116 -22.41 -1.65 11.86
C ASN A 116 -23.75 -2.04 11.24
N PRO A 117 -24.56 -2.92 11.87
CA PRO A 117 -25.88 -3.27 11.36
C PRO A 117 -26.83 -2.11 11.64
N GLY A 118 -26.79 -1.07 10.80
CA GLY A 118 -27.62 0.12 10.98
C GLY A 118 -27.62 1.14 9.84
N GLU A 119 -26.63 1.15 8.94
CA GLU A 119 -26.60 2.08 7.81
C GLU A 119 -26.57 1.33 6.47
N SER A 120 -27.59 1.59 5.65
CA SER A 120 -27.76 1.03 4.32
C SER A 120 -27.01 1.90 3.30
N THR A 121 -25.74 1.59 3.00
CA THR A 121 -25.00 2.15 1.82
C THR A 121 -23.83 1.27 1.35
N GLN A 122 -23.85 -0.06 1.57
CA GLN A 122 -22.81 -0.91 0.96
C GLN A 122 -23.14 -1.09 -0.53
N SER A 123 -22.93 -0.03 -1.32
CA SER A 123 -22.94 -0.08 -2.78
C SER A 123 -21.88 -1.11 -3.14
N GLY A 124 -22.28 -2.21 -3.77
CA GLY A 124 -21.39 -3.32 -4.15
C GLY A 124 -20.36 -2.94 -5.23
N ASN A 125 -20.04 -1.66 -5.36
CA ASN A 125 -19.28 -1.07 -6.45
C ASN A 125 -17.83 -1.54 -6.41
N PHE A 126 -17.23 -1.72 -7.58
CA PHE A 126 -15.84 -2.14 -7.71
C PHE A 126 -15.04 -1.13 -8.51
N GLY A 127 -13.84 -0.83 -8.03
CA GLY A 127 -12.84 -0.09 -8.79
C GLY A 127 -11.86 -1.04 -9.48
N ALA A 128 -11.51 -0.75 -10.73
CA ALA A 128 -10.34 -1.34 -11.38
C ALA A 128 -9.52 -0.26 -12.10
N TYR A 129 -8.21 -0.47 -12.25
CA TYR A 129 -7.38 0.40 -13.07
C TYR A 129 -6.34 -0.39 -13.86
N SER A 130 -5.91 0.21 -14.95
CA SER A 130 -4.83 -0.25 -15.82
C SER A 130 -3.77 0.85 -15.92
N LEU A 131 -2.76 0.65 -16.75
CA LEU A 131 -1.78 1.70 -17.03
C LEU A 131 -2.43 2.97 -17.60
N ASN A 132 -3.50 2.86 -18.37
CA ASN A 132 -4.01 3.98 -19.18
C ASN A 132 -5.43 4.43 -18.81
N SER A 133 -6.13 3.71 -17.93
CA SER A 133 -7.53 3.99 -17.58
C SER A 133 -7.89 3.47 -16.20
N CYS A 134 -8.88 4.11 -15.57
CA CYS A 134 -9.65 3.56 -14.45
C CYS A 134 -11.09 3.22 -14.86
N TYR A 135 -11.71 2.37 -14.04
CA TYR A 135 -13.03 1.82 -14.24
C TYR A 135 -13.75 1.76 -12.89
N ALA A 136 -15.03 2.09 -12.88
CA ALA A 136 -15.93 1.90 -11.75
C ALA A 136 -17.10 1.04 -12.22
N TRP A 137 -17.35 -0.08 -11.54
CA TRP A 137 -18.56 -0.87 -11.70
C TRP A 137 -19.59 -0.38 -10.71
N ASP A 138 -20.78 -0.04 -11.21
CA ASP A 138 -21.93 0.31 -10.39
C ASP A 138 -22.87 -0.89 -10.27
N ALA A 139 -23.12 -1.32 -9.02
CA ALA A 139 -23.98 -2.46 -8.72
C ALA A 139 -25.46 -2.16 -8.99
N GLU A 140 -25.87 -0.90 -8.87
CA GLU A 140 -27.26 -0.50 -9.08
C GLU A 140 -27.61 -0.54 -10.57
N THR A 141 -26.76 0.04 -11.41
CA THR A 141 -26.96 0.06 -12.86
C THR A 141 -26.36 -1.13 -13.60
N ASN A 142 -25.63 -2.02 -12.92
CA ASN A 142 -24.88 -3.14 -13.50
C ASN A 142 -23.97 -2.73 -14.68
N THR A 143 -23.38 -1.53 -14.60
CA THR A 143 -22.66 -0.90 -15.71
C THR A 143 -21.24 -0.52 -15.30
N TRP A 144 -20.30 -0.63 -16.24
CA TRP A 144 -18.93 -0.13 -16.08
C TRP A 144 -18.80 1.29 -16.64
N TYR A 145 -18.24 2.18 -15.83
CA TYR A 145 -17.90 3.56 -16.17
C TYR A 145 -16.38 3.71 -16.24
N SER A 146 -15.85 4.05 -17.41
CA SER A 146 -14.41 4.17 -17.63
C SER A 146 -13.93 5.61 -17.78
N ARG A 147 -12.69 5.87 -17.40
CA ARG A 147 -12.00 7.14 -17.65
C ARG A 147 -10.53 6.89 -18.02
N SER A 148 -10.07 7.52 -19.09
CA SER A 148 -8.65 7.51 -19.46
C SER A 148 -7.83 8.36 -18.50
N PHE A 149 -6.64 7.87 -18.16
CA PHE A 149 -5.66 8.58 -17.38
C PHE A 149 -4.84 9.56 -18.20
N SER A 150 -4.36 10.59 -17.51
CA SER A 150 -3.26 11.46 -17.93
C SER A 150 -1.99 10.94 -17.25
N GLY A 151 -1.20 10.14 -17.97
CA GLY A 151 -0.04 9.42 -17.42
C GLY A 151 -0.40 8.04 -16.85
N SER A 152 0.62 7.29 -16.42
CA SER A 152 0.46 5.90 -15.99
C SER A 152 -0.32 5.78 -14.68
N GLY A 153 -1.31 4.88 -14.63
CA GLY A 153 -2.07 4.53 -13.42
C GLY A 153 -1.17 4.12 -12.25
N GLN A 154 -1.51 4.56 -11.04
CA GLN A 154 -0.72 4.37 -9.82
C GLN A 154 -1.51 3.60 -8.75
N ALA A 155 -2.74 4.02 -8.47
CA ALA A 155 -3.52 3.47 -7.37
C ALA A 155 -5.03 3.63 -7.59
N ILE A 156 -5.80 2.85 -6.83
CA ILE A 156 -7.25 2.95 -6.74
C ILE A 156 -7.68 2.78 -5.27
N VAL A 157 -8.74 3.47 -4.87
CA VAL A 157 -9.35 3.45 -3.54
C VAL A 157 -10.86 3.49 -3.66
N GLU A 158 -11.56 3.02 -2.64
CA GLU A 158 -13.01 3.05 -2.54
C GLU A 158 -13.42 3.62 -1.18
N SER A 159 -14.55 4.32 -1.15
CA SER A 159 -15.27 4.58 0.10
C SER A 159 -16.74 4.92 -0.16
N GLU A 160 -17.65 4.27 0.58
CA GLU A 160 -19.10 4.51 0.51
C GLU A 160 -19.63 4.48 -0.94
N GLY A 161 -19.15 3.54 -1.76
CA GLY A 161 -19.53 3.38 -3.16
C GLY A 161 -18.74 4.24 -4.15
N ASN A 162 -18.05 5.29 -3.69
CA ASN A 162 -17.26 6.19 -4.53
C ASN A 162 -15.89 5.58 -4.85
N ILE A 163 -15.41 5.79 -6.08
CA ILE A 163 -14.11 5.26 -6.52
C ILE A 163 -13.11 6.39 -6.76
N GLY A 164 -12.00 6.39 -6.02
CA GLY A 164 -10.87 7.26 -6.26
C GLY A 164 -9.78 6.55 -7.05
N ALA A 165 -9.15 7.22 -8.01
CA ALA A 165 -7.99 6.68 -8.73
C ALA A 165 -6.91 7.74 -8.91
N ALA A 166 -5.66 7.30 -9.03
CA ALA A 166 -4.53 8.19 -9.29
C ALA A 166 -3.71 7.68 -10.48
N SER A 167 -3.23 8.62 -11.29
CA SER A 167 -2.15 8.43 -12.25
C SER A 167 -0.92 9.23 -11.81
N LEU A 168 0.18 9.14 -12.57
CA LEU A 168 1.38 9.95 -12.32
C LEU A 168 1.10 11.45 -12.25
N ASN A 169 0.09 11.94 -12.99
CA ASN A 169 -0.14 13.38 -13.19
C ASN A 169 -1.52 13.85 -12.73
N SER A 170 -2.40 12.98 -12.23
CA SER A 170 -3.77 13.38 -11.89
C SER A 170 -4.43 12.45 -10.87
N ALA A 171 -5.33 13.02 -10.07
CA ALA A 171 -6.33 12.26 -9.31
C ALA A 171 -7.67 12.27 -10.06
N TYR A 172 -8.46 11.23 -9.80
CA TYR A 172 -9.79 11.00 -10.35
C TYR A 172 -10.72 10.55 -9.23
N ALA A 173 -11.97 10.98 -9.30
CA ALA A 173 -13.03 10.57 -8.40
C ALA A 173 -14.28 10.25 -9.21
N TRP A 174 -14.82 9.06 -9.05
CA TRP A 174 -16.11 8.66 -9.57
C TRP A 174 -17.14 8.69 -8.45
N ASN A 175 -18.24 9.40 -8.68
CA ASN A 175 -19.32 9.50 -7.72
C ASN A 175 -20.43 8.50 -8.05
N ASP A 176 -20.76 7.63 -7.10
CA ASP A 176 -21.81 6.62 -7.28
C ASP A 176 -23.20 7.24 -7.47
N SER A 177 -23.48 8.36 -6.81
CA SER A 177 -24.80 9.01 -6.86
C SER A 177 -25.17 9.57 -8.22
N ASN A 178 -24.19 9.81 -9.09
CA ASN A 178 -24.40 10.39 -10.42
C ASN A 178 -23.59 9.69 -11.54
N ASN A 179 -22.90 8.60 -11.20
CA ASN A 179 -22.09 7.78 -12.08
C ASN A 179 -21.08 8.56 -12.95
N THR A 180 -20.54 9.69 -12.46
CA THR A 180 -19.67 10.60 -13.22
C THR A 180 -18.25 10.65 -12.67
N TRP A 181 -17.26 10.68 -13.57
CA TRP A 181 -15.84 10.87 -13.25
C TRP A 181 -15.45 12.36 -13.24
N TYR A 182 -14.78 12.78 -12.17
CA TYR A 182 -14.15 14.08 -11.97
C TYR A 182 -12.63 13.91 -11.90
N SER A 183 -11.87 14.92 -12.36
CA SER A 183 -10.41 14.81 -12.42
C SER A 183 -9.72 16.08 -11.95
N GLN A 184 -8.55 15.92 -11.35
CA GLN A 184 -7.68 16.99 -10.87
C GLN A 184 -6.22 16.71 -11.27
N SER A 185 -5.61 17.63 -12.00
CA SER A 185 -4.19 17.53 -12.33
C SER A 185 -3.31 17.79 -11.11
N PHE A 186 -2.23 17.03 -10.99
CA PHE A 186 -1.23 17.20 -9.95
C PHE A 186 -0.21 18.28 -10.30
N SER A 187 0.32 18.90 -9.24
CA SER A 187 1.52 19.73 -9.26
C SER A 187 2.65 18.94 -8.62
N GLY A 188 3.63 18.53 -9.42
CA GLY A 188 4.69 17.61 -8.99
C GLY A 188 4.28 16.14 -8.98
N SER A 189 5.20 15.26 -8.59
CA SER A 189 5.01 13.81 -8.65
C SER A 189 3.92 13.31 -7.70
N TYR A 190 3.13 12.32 -8.13
CA TYR A 190 2.21 11.58 -7.27
C TYR A 190 2.92 11.00 -6.03
N LEU A 191 2.24 11.03 -4.88
CA LEU A 191 2.71 10.42 -3.64
C LEU A 191 1.70 9.41 -3.08
N ASP A 192 0.43 9.81 -2.91
CA ASP A 192 -0.58 8.92 -2.30
C ASP A 192 -2.02 9.36 -2.63
N ILE A 193 -2.96 8.43 -2.51
CA ILE A 193 -4.41 8.67 -2.58
C ILE A 193 -5.12 7.81 -1.52
N LYS A 194 -6.10 8.40 -0.82
CA LYS A 194 -6.89 7.77 0.24
C LYS A 194 -8.36 8.14 0.09
N ALA A 195 -9.24 7.29 0.58
CA ALA A 195 -10.67 7.56 0.66
C ALA A 195 -11.21 7.13 2.02
N LYS A 196 -12.18 7.90 2.55
CA LYS A 196 -12.96 7.56 3.73
C LYS A 196 -14.19 8.46 3.78
N HIS A 197 -15.31 7.93 4.26
CA HIS A 197 -16.60 8.63 4.34
C HIS A 197 -17.02 9.24 2.99
N GLY A 198 -16.75 8.50 1.91
CA GLY A 198 -16.99 8.87 0.51
C GLY A 198 -16.12 9.98 -0.08
N ASN A 199 -15.39 10.75 0.75
CA ASN A 199 -14.45 11.76 0.27
C ASN A 199 -13.09 11.14 -0.11
N ILE A 200 -12.41 11.77 -1.06
CA ILE A 200 -11.12 11.30 -1.58
C ILE A 200 -10.05 12.38 -1.37
N GLY A 201 -8.95 12.01 -0.73
CA GLY A 201 -7.76 12.83 -0.59
C GLY A 201 -6.63 12.33 -1.48
N ALA A 202 -5.96 13.22 -2.18
CA ALA A 202 -4.72 12.90 -2.91
C ALA A 202 -3.60 13.87 -2.56
N ILE A 203 -2.36 13.41 -2.62
CA ILE A 203 -1.18 14.26 -2.38
C ILE A 203 -0.13 14.00 -3.45
N SER A 204 0.47 15.10 -3.90
CA SER A 204 1.64 15.13 -4.76
C SER A 204 2.79 15.83 -4.05
N GLN A 205 3.96 15.86 -4.70
CA GLN A 205 5.15 16.52 -4.17
C GLN A 205 4.88 17.97 -3.73
N ASN A 206 4.06 18.72 -4.47
CA ASN A 206 3.87 20.16 -4.24
C ASN A 206 2.48 20.54 -3.77
N SER A 207 1.51 19.62 -3.68
CA SER A 207 0.11 19.97 -3.40
C SER A 207 -0.66 18.83 -2.73
N ALA A 208 -1.59 19.20 -1.85
CA ALA A 208 -2.63 18.31 -1.36
C ALA A 208 -3.97 18.64 -2.03
N TYR A 209 -4.82 17.62 -2.20
CA TYR A 209 -6.06 17.68 -2.93
C TYR A 209 -7.17 16.98 -2.14
N ALA A 210 -8.35 17.60 -2.13
CA ALA A 210 -9.53 17.09 -1.46
C ALA A 210 -10.70 17.10 -2.45
N TRP A 211 -11.29 15.94 -2.70
CA TRP A 211 -12.55 15.83 -3.43
C TRP A 211 -13.70 15.71 -2.44
N ASN A 212 -14.70 16.58 -2.63
CA ASN A 212 -15.92 16.55 -1.86
C ASN A 212 -17.03 15.81 -2.62
N LYS A 213 -17.51 14.69 -2.08
CA LYS A 213 -18.57 13.90 -2.70
C LYS A 213 -19.89 14.67 -2.83
N ASP A 214 -20.18 15.57 -1.89
CA ASP A 214 -21.47 16.25 -1.77
C ASP A 214 -21.63 17.32 -2.87
N ASN A 215 -20.54 17.86 -3.39
CA ASN A 215 -20.56 18.90 -4.42
C ASN A 215 -19.71 18.58 -5.67
N ASN A 216 -19.11 17.40 -5.72
CA ASN A 216 -18.30 16.90 -6.83
C ASN A 216 -17.07 17.74 -7.20
N THR A 217 -16.56 18.56 -6.28
CA THR A 217 -15.48 19.52 -6.55
C THR A 217 -14.17 19.09 -5.90
N TRP A 218 -13.07 19.26 -6.65
CA TRP A 218 -11.71 19.15 -6.13
C TRP A 218 -11.21 20.49 -5.59
N TYR A 219 -10.61 20.47 -4.41
CA TYR A 219 -9.98 21.61 -3.75
C TYR A 219 -8.49 21.33 -3.57
N SER A 220 -7.64 22.27 -3.99
CA SER A 220 -6.18 22.12 -3.94
C SER A 220 -5.53 23.06 -2.94
N GLN A 221 -4.46 22.61 -2.30
CA GLN A 221 -3.61 23.40 -1.42
C GLN A 221 -2.13 23.19 -1.79
N SER A 222 -1.44 24.28 -2.13
CA SER A 222 0.02 24.25 -2.33
C SER A 222 0.74 23.94 -1.01
N LEU A 223 1.74 23.08 -1.06
CA LEU A 223 2.51 22.67 0.10
C LEU A 223 3.76 23.55 0.28
N SER A 224 4.15 23.73 1.55
CA SER A 224 5.44 24.27 1.95
C SER A 224 6.39 23.11 2.21
N GLY A 225 7.40 22.95 1.34
CA GLY A 225 8.24 21.75 1.30
C GLY A 225 7.53 20.56 0.65
N SER A 226 8.25 19.44 0.49
CA SER A 226 7.69 18.25 -0.18
C SER A 226 6.58 17.61 0.66
N GLY A 227 5.52 17.15 0.00
CA GLY A 227 4.50 16.31 0.61
C GLY A 227 5.09 15.02 1.21
N ILE A 228 4.46 14.53 2.28
CA ILE A 228 4.89 13.33 3.01
C ILE A 228 3.74 12.32 3.09
N ALA A 229 2.58 12.71 3.59
CA ALA A 229 1.45 11.80 3.78
C ALA A 229 0.11 12.54 3.74
N ILE A 230 -0.95 11.79 3.45
CA ILE A 230 -2.34 12.24 3.47
C ILE A 230 -3.22 11.20 4.16
N ILE A 231 -4.30 11.68 4.80
CA ILE A 231 -5.34 10.85 5.38
C ILE A 231 -6.72 11.43 5.05
N VAL A 232 -7.72 10.56 5.03
CA VAL A 232 -9.14 10.96 5.07
C VAL A 232 -9.70 10.47 6.40
N THR A 233 -10.32 11.37 7.15
CA THR A 233 -10.82 11.12 8.51
C THR A 233 -12.14 10.37 8.50
N SER A 234 -12.56 9.83 9.66
CA SER A 234 -13.86 9.18 9.82
C SER A 234 -15.06 10.05 9.44
N ASN A 235 -14.90 11.38 9.43
CA ASN A 235 -15.97 12.31 9.10
C ASN A 235 -15.73 12.99 7.74
N GLY A 236 -14.86 12.44 6.89
CA GLY A 236 -14.61 12.93 5.54
C GLY A 236 -13.74 14.20 5.43
N ASN A 237 -13.25 14.77 6.54
CA ASN A 237 -12.18 15.78 6.49
C ASN A 237 -10.88 15.16 5.98
N ILE A 238 -9.98 15.98 5.44
CA ILE A 238 -8.73 15.49 4.84
C ILE A 238 -7.54 16.16 5.50
N GLY A 239 -6.58 15.37 5.96
CA GLY A 239 -5.36 15.86 6.58
C GLY A 239 -4.15 15.55 5.72
N ALA A 240 -3.24 16.49 5.57
CA ALA A 240 -1.98 16.29 4.86
C ALA A 240 -0.81 16.86 5.64
N ILE A 241 0.36 16.24 5.48
CA ILE A 241 1.63 16.75 6.02
C ILE A 241 2.66 16.87 4.92
N SER A 242 3.44 17.95 5.01
CA SER A 242 4.65 18.16 4.23
C SER A 242 5.86 18.27 5.16
N GLN A 243 7.03 18.45 4.58
CA GLN A 243 8.26 18.74 5.34
C GLN A 243 8.06 19.90 6.31
N ASN A 244 7.40 21.00 5.92
CA ASN A 244 7.41 22.22 6.75
C ASN A 244 6.04 22.56 7.36
N SER A 245 4.97 21.84 7.03
CA SER A 245 3.61 22.25 7.39
C SER A 245 2.63 21.08 7.50
N ALA A 246 1.63 21.26 8.36
CA ALA A 246 0.44 20.43 8.42
C ALA A 246 -0.75 21.17 7.80
N TYR A 247 -1.68 20.41 7.22
CA TYR A 247 -2.83 20.91 6.49
C TYR A 247 -4.06 20.11 6.86
N ALA A 248 -5.19 20.79 7.01
CA ALA A 248 -6.49 20.19 7.26
C ALA A 248 -7.53 20.84 6.37
N TRP A 249 -8.22 20.05 5.57
CA TRP A 249 -9.37 20.46 4.79
C TRP A 249 -10.64 20.06 5.52
N ASN A 250 -11.52 21.04 5.72
CA ASN A 250 -12.83 20.82 6.31
C ASN A 250 -13.87 20.59 5.22
N LYS A 251 -14.57 19.46 5.26
CA LYS A 251 -15.57 19.12 4.24
C LYS A 251 -16.79 20.05 4.23
N ASP A 252 -17.17 20.56 5.40
CA ASP A 252 -18.36 21.38 5.57
C ASP A 252 -18.10 22.81 5.07
N THR A 253 -16.88 23.32 5.24
CA THR A 253 -16.50 24.66 4.76
C THR A 253 -15.75 24.67 3.44
N ASN A 254 -15.37 23.49 2.92
CA ASN A 254 -14.56 23.32 1.72
C ASN A 254 -13.21 24.08 1.74
N THR A 255 -12.68 24.36 2.92
CA THR A 255 -11.51 25.23 3.11
C THR A 255 -10.33 24.48 3.71
N TRP A 256 -9.14 24.76 3.21
CA TRP A 256 -7.86 24.30 3.77
C TRP A 256 -7.35 25.24 4.86
N TYR A 257 -6.91 24.68 5.97
CA TYR A 257 -6.27 25.36 7.11
C TYR A 257 -4.87 24.82 7.28
N SER A 258 -3.88 25.70 7.39
CA SER A 258 -2.46 25.32 7.46
C SER A 258 -1.81 25.70 8.78
N GLN A 259 -0.79 24.93 9.17
CA GLN A 259 0.03 25.16 10.35
C GLN A 259 1.49 24.88 10.03
N SER A 260 2.37 25.87 10.22
CA SER A 260 3.81 25.67 10.09
C SER A 260 4.33 24.76 11.21
N LEU A 261 5.20 23.83 10.86
CA LEU A 261 5.79 22.87 11.80
C LEU A 261 7.15 23.35 12.32
N SER A 262 7.45 22.99 13.56
CA SER A 262 8.79 23.09 14.13
C SER A 262 9.60 21.83 13.78
N GLY A 263 10.32 21.91 12.65
CA GLY A 263 11.02 20.76 12.05
C GLY A 263 10.14 19.93 11.12
N SER A 264 10.69 18.82 10.61
CA SER A 264 10.00 17.98 9.63
C SER A 264 8.74 17.34 10.21
N GLY A 265 7.65 17.30 9.45
CA GLY A 265 6.53 16.40 9.72
C GLY A 265 6.99 14.94 9.74
N ILE A 266 6.47 14.15 10.68
CA ILE A 266 6.84 12.75 10.89
C ILE A 266 5.66 11.84 10.63
N SER A 267 4.53 12.08 11.31
CA SER A 267 3.33 11.27 11.15
C SER A 267 2.06 12.09 11.37
N ILE A 268 0.97 11.62 10.77
CA ILE A 268 -0.37 12.21 10.86
C ILE A 268 -1.37 11.11 11.24
N THR A 269 -2.37 11.47 12.04
CA THR A 269 -3.49 10.59 12.45
C THR A 269 -4.78 11.40 12.51
N GLU A 270 -5.91 10.70 12.63
CA GLU A 270 -7.21 11.31 12.91
C GLU A 270 -7.83 10.78 14.20
N SER A 271 -8.81 11.53 14.72
CA SER A 271 -9.77 11.02 15.69
C SER A 271 -11.09 11.79 15.56
N ASN A 272 -12.15 11.08 15.16
CA ASN A 272 -13.51 11.62 15.04
C ASN A 272 -13.55 12.90 14.17
N GLY A 273 -12.87 12.86 13.02
CA GLY A 273 -12.80 13.99 12.10
C GLY A 273 -11.77 15.08 12.45
N ASN A 274 -11.17 15.05 13.64
CA ASN A 274 -10.03 15.90 13.98
C ASN A 274 -8.75 15.31 13.40
N ILE A 275 -7.75 16.16 13.19
CA ILE A 275 -6.46 15.76 12.61
C ILE A 275 -5.36 16.08 13.61
N ALA A 276 -4.42 15.17 13.81
CA ALA A 276 -3.26 15.41 14.64
C ALA A 276 -1.98 15.03 13.93
N VAL A 277 -0.93 15.81 14.13
CA VAL A 277 0.37 15.67 13.49
C VAL A 277 1.46 15.76 14.53
N VAL A 278 2.53 14.98 14.37
CA VAL A 278 3.77 15.17 15.12
C VAL A 278 4.89 15.58 14.17
N SER A 279 5.65 16.58 14.59
CA SER A 279 6.92 16.98 13.98
C SER A 279 8.08 16.63 14.90
N GLN A 280 9.29 16.98 14.48
CA GLN A 280 10.47 16.76 15.31
C GLN A 280 10.32 17.30 16.73
N ASN A 281 9.85 18.54 16.94
CA ASN A 281 9.86 19.13 18.30
C ASN A 281 8.47 19.47 18.85
N SER A 282 7.39 19.16 18.14
CA SER A 282 6.04 19.55 18.55
C SER A 282 4.98 18.59 18.06
N ALA A 283 3.88 18.50 18.81
CA ALA A 283 2.64 17.90 18.36
C ALA A 283 1.63 19.01 18.04
N TYR A 284 0.76 18.74 17.07
CA TYR A 284 -0.25 19.67 16.58
C TYR A 284 -1.59 18.95 16.46
N ALA A 285 -2.67 19.63 16.79
CA ALA A 285 -4.02 19.11 16.63
C ALA A 285 -4.92 20.18 15.99
N TRP A 286 -5.60 19.81 14.93
CA TRP A 286 -6.63 20.62 14.29
C TRP A 286 -8.00 20.15 14.75
N ASN A 287 -8.80 21.09 15.26
CA ASN A 287 -10.17 20.85 15.66
C ASN A 287 -11.12 21.16 14.51
N LYS A 288 -11.93 20.18 14.10
CA LYS A 288 -12.85 20.32 12.96
C LYS A 288 -13.98 21.32 13.19
N ASP A 289 -14.41 21.50 14.43
CA ASP A 289 -15.55 22.35 14.78
C ASP A 289 -15.11 23.82 14.87
N THR A 290 -13.88 24.08 15.34
CA THR A 290 -13.32 25.44 15.45
C THR A 290 -12.43 25.84 14.28
N ASN A 291 -12.09 24.91 13.39
CA ASN A 291 -11.14 25.07 12.29
C ASN A 291 -9.75 25.59 12.70
N THR A 292 -9.36 25.36 13.96
CA THR A 292 -8.17 25.94 14.57
C THR A 292 -7.13 24.87 14.87
N TRP A 293 -5.86 25.20 14.60
CA TRP A 293 -4.70 24.40 15.00
C TRP A 293 -4.23 24.80 16.42
N TYR A 294 -3.94 23.79 17.22
CA TYR A 294 -3.34 23.89 18.54
C TYR A 294 -1.99 23.17 18.54
N SER A 295 -1.03 23.65 19.33
CA SER A 295 0.32 23.08 19.37
C SER A 295 0.78 22.81 20.79
N GLN A 296 1.64 21.80 20.93
CA GLN A 296 2.30 21.43 22.18
C GLN A 296 3.77 21.14 21.87
N SER A 297 4.69 21.86 22.53
CA SER A 297 6.12 21.54 22.45
C SER A 297 6.43 20.22 23.15
N LEU A 298 7.30 19.42 22.55
CA LEU A 298 7.77 18.16 23.11
C LEU A 298 9.14 18.37 23.76
N SER A 299 9.45 17.59 24.80
CA SER A 299 10.75 17.63 25.48
C SER A 299 11.88 16.96 24.68
N GLY A 300 11.62 16.51 23.45
CA GLY A 300 12.55 15.83 22.57
C GLY A 300 11.91 15.50 21.21
N SER A 301 12.60 14.67 20.41
CA SER A 301 12.11 14.29 19.08
C SER A 301 10.77 13.55 19.16
N GLY A 302 9.76 14.03 18.43
CA GLY A 302 8.52 13.31 18.22
C GLY A 302 8.78 11.96 17.54
N LEU A 303 8.18 10.89 18.06
CA LEU A 303 8.37 9.53 17.52
C LEU A 303 7.08 8.95 16.92
N GLY A 304 5.93 9.47 17.31
CA GLY A 304 4.64 9.01 16.82
C GLY A 304 3.49 9.79 17.44
N ILE A 305 2.30 9.59 16.86
CA ILE A 305 1.04 10.14 17.34
C ILE A 305 -0.07 9.13 17.08
N ILE A 306 -1.04 9.06 17.99
CA ILE A 306 -2.19 8.16 17.88
C ILE A 306 -3.47 8.94 18.16
N GLY A 307 -4.54 8.61 17.43
CA GLY A 307 -5.89 9.05 17.73
C GLY A 307 -6.72 7.92 18.31
N THR A 308 -7.73 8.24 19.12
CA THR A 308 -8.68 7.23 19.59
C THR A 308 -9.70 6.93 18.50
N THR A 309 -9.96 5.66 18.24
CA THR A 309 -11.13 5.24 17.45
C THR A 309 -12.35 5.26 18.36
N ASN A 310 -13.34 6.08 18.04
CA ASN A 310 -14.66 5.92 18.65
C ASN A 310 -15.27 4.64 18.07
N ASN A 311 -15.14 3.52 18.77
CA ASN A 311 -16.06 2.40 18.60
C ASN A 311 -17.39 2.85 19.23
N GLN A 312 -18.24 3.51 18.45
CA GLN A 312 -19.67 3.60 18.75
C GLN A 312 -20.44 2.86 17.67
#